data_AF-A0A094ALS9-F1
#
_entry.id   AF-A0A094ALS9-F1
#
_cell.length_a   1.000
_cell.length_b   1.000
_cell.length_c   1.000
_cell.angle_alpha   90.00
_cell.angle_beta   90.00
_cell.angle_gamma   90.00
#
_symmetry.space_group_name_H-M   'P 1'
#
loop_
_entity.id
_entity.type
_entity.pdbx_description
1 polymer ?
#
loop_
_entity_poly.entity_id
_entity_poly.type
_entity_poly.pdbx_seq_one_letter_code
_entity_poly.pdbx_strand_id
1 'polypeptide(L)'
;MLPFKPPLRLLMLFVAISTAFLYFALYRHDLDYLTAKILPLSKTDKLPEGTNLDDKASFIQAFLDHEIDGPFDPAPIQKVCANKKWNDNLTIVCGAPQGGIGNVRNVFLTCVRYAIEAGGAFVVPEIVVRDADDLSKLTTNNTVPFDYFFDLAHFKASLKTACPQMAVHD
;
A
#
# COMPACT_ATOMS: atom_id res chain seq x y z
N MET A 1 52.86 -30.86 -1.07
CA MET A 1 51.49 -30.30 -0.98
C MET A 1 51.55 -29.07 -0.09
N LEU A 2 51.65 -27.87 -0.68
CA LEU A 2 51.69 -26.59 0.04
C LEU A 2 50.31 -25.92 -0.08
N PRO A 3 49.74 -25.36 1.00
CA PRO A 3 48.37 -24.86 0.99
C PRO A 3 48.34 -23.48 0.33
N PHE A 4 47.60 -23.36 -0.77
CA PHE A 4 47.35 -22.09 -1.45
C PHE A 4 46.38 -21.25 -0.60
N LYS A 5 46.89 -20.45 0.33
CA LYS A 5 46.09 -19.42 1.02
C LYS A 5 46.02 -18.19 0.11
N PRO A 6 44.86 -17.85 -0.48
CA PRO A 6 44.74 -16.59 -1.22
C PRO A 6 45.04 -15.42 -0.27
N PRO A 7 45.68 -14.34 -0.74
CA PRO A 7 46.03 -13.23 0.12
C PRO A 7 44.73 -12.59 0.64
N LEU A 8 44.52 -12.64 1.95
CA LEU A 8 43.32 -12.16 2.66
C LEU A 8 42.87 -10.75 2.20
N ARG A 9 43.83 -9.91 1.78
CA ARG A 9 43.59 -8.58 1.21
C ARG A 9 42.75 -8.60 -0.09
N LEU A 10 43.01 -9.56 -0.99
CA LEU A 10 42.29 -9.65 -2.27
C LEU A 10 40.83 -10.09 -2.03
N LEU A 11 40.61 -10.99 -1.07
CA LEU A 11 39.28 -11.40 -0.65
C LEU A 11 38.51 -10.23 -0.02
N MET A 12 39.14 -9.46 0.88
CA MET A 12 38.48 -8.30 1.49
C MET A 12 38.16 -7.20 0.48
N LEU A 13 39.06 -6.95 -0.49
CA LEU A 13 38.79 -5.99 -1.57
C LEU A 13 37.63 -6.46 -2.46
N PHE A 14 37.58 -7.75 -2.81
CA PHE A 14 36.48 -8.29 -3.60
C PHE A 14 35.14 -8.15 -2.87
N VAL A 15 35.07 -8.48 -1.58
CA VAL A 15 33.86 -8.31 -0.76
C VAL A 15 33.44 -6.84 -0.66
N ALA A 16 34.39 -5.92 -0.45
CA ALA A 16 34.09 -4.48 -0.40
C ALA A 16 33.54 -3.95 -1.73
N ILE A 17 34.13 -4.37 -2.86
CA ILE A 17 33.68 -3.96 -4.19
C ILE A 17 32.31 -4.57 -4.51
N SER A 18 32.09 -5.85 -4.22
CA SER A 18 30.81 -6.51 -4.46
C SER A 18 29.68 -5.94 -3.60
N THR A 19 29.96 -5.61 -2.33
CA THR A 19 28.98 -4.96 -1.44
C THR A 19 28.69 -3.53 -1.88
N ALA A 20 29.70 -2.75 -2.26
CA ALA A 20 29.50 -1.42 -2.82
C ALA A 20 28.70 -1.48 -4.13
N PHE A 21 28.99 -2.44 -5.01
CA PHE A 21 28.26 -2.62 -6.27
C PHE A 21 26.80 -3.04 -6.03
N LEU A 22 26.54 -3.98 -5.12
CA LEU A 22 25.19 -4.38 -4.74
C LEU A 22 24.42 -3.22 -4.10
N TYR A 23 25.05 -2.47 -3.20
CA TYR A 23 24.46 -1.28 -2.60
C TYR A 23 24.12 -0.25 -3.67
N PHE A 24 25.04 0.04 -4.59
CA PHE A 24 24.82 0.99 -5.67
C PHE A 24 23.76 0.51 -6.66
N ALA A 25 23.73 -0.78 -7.01
CA ALA A 25 22.74 -1.34 -7.93
C ALA A 25 21.34 -1.30 -7.34
N LEU A 26 21.20 -1.62 -6.04
CA LEU A 26 19.91 -1.57 -5.34
C LEU A 26 19.45 -0.11 -5.12
N TYR A 27 20.32 0.78 -4.64
CA TYR A 27 19.95 2.18 -4.39
C TYR A 27 19.75 3.01 -5.66
N ARG A 28 20.46 2.68 -6.75
CA ARG A 28 20.30 3.40 -8.03
C ARG A 28 18.92 3.16 -8.64
N HIS A 29 18.34 1.98 -8.44
CA HIS A 29 16.98 1.70 -8.88
C HIS A 29 15.97 2.66 -8.22
N ASP A 30 16.10 2.89 -6.91
CA ASP A 30 15.24 3.85 -6.20
C ASP A 30 15.48 5.28 -6.68
N LEU A 31 16.74 5.70 -6.87
CA LEU A 31 17.03 7.06 -7.34
C LEU A 31 16.56 7.30 -8.78
N ASP A 32 16.71 6.31 -9.66
CA ASP A 32 16.20 6.37 -11.03
C ASP A 32 14.66 6.39 -11.05
N TYR A 33 14.00 5.62 -10.17
CA TYR A 33 12.54 5.66 -10.02
C TYR A 33 12.07 7.04 -9.53
N LEU A 34 12.67 7.58 -8.46
CA LEU A 34 12.37 8.92 -7.94
C LEU A 34 12.55 10.00 -9.01
N THR A 35 13.65 9.91 -9.77
CA THR A 35 14.02 10.93 -10.74
C THR A 35 13.23 10.84 -12.04
N ALA A 36 12.93 9.63 -12.52
CA ALA A 36 12.24 9.40 -13.78
C ALA A 36 10.71 9.41 -13.64
N LYS A 37 10.16 9.15 -12.43
CA LYS A 37 8.71 9.10 -12.20
C LYS A 37 8.21 10.25 -11.34
N ILE A 38 8.78 10.45 -10.14
CA ILE A 38 8.22 11.41 -9.16
C ILE A 38 8.54 12.87 -9.52
N LEU A 39 9.79 13.18 -9.87
CA LEU A 39 10.17 14.55 -10.26
C LEU A 39 9.43 15.10 -11.49
N PRO A 40 9.15 14.30 -12.56
CA PRO A 40 8.32 14.77 -13.65
C PRO A 40 6.86 15.01 -13.26
N LEU A 41 6.25 14.14 -12.43
CA LEU A 41 4.89 14.36 -11.90
C LEU A 41 4.77 15.71 -11.18
N SER A 42 5.72 16.01 -10.28
CA SER A 42 5.78 17.28 -9.56
C SER A 42 5.88 18.52 -10.45
N LYS A 43 6.41 18.41 -11.68
CA LYS A 43 6.53 19.54 -12.61
C LYS A 43 5.28 19.77 -13.46
N THR A 44 4.48 18.72 -13.70
CA THR A 44 3.27 18.79 -14.53
C THR A 44 2.02 19.09 -13.71
N ASP A 45 2.03 18.80 -12.41
CA ASP A 45 0.90 19.04 -11.51
C ASP A 45 0.85 20.50 -11.04
N LYS A 46 0.53 21.41 -11.96
CA LYS A 46 0.00 22.71 -11.58
C LYS A 46 -1.51 22.57 -11.45
N LEU A 47 -1.99 22.76 -10.22
CA LEU A 47 -3.41 22.88 -9.95
C LEU A 47 -4.03 23.96 -10.87
N PRO A 48 -5.22 23.74 -11.45
CA PRO A 48 -5.85 24.74 -12.30
C PRO A 48 -5.92 26.11 -11.61
N GLU A 49 -5.57 27.16 -12.34
CA GLU A 49 -5.56 28.54 -11.83
C GLU A 49 -6.97 28.91 -11.34
N GLY A 50 -7.08 29.30 -10.06
CA GLY A 50 -8.36 29.62 -9.42
C GLY A 50 -9.04 28.46 -8.68
N THR A 51 -8.41 27.30 -8.54
CA THR A 51 -8.93 26.21 -7.69
C THR A 51 -8.97 26.66 -6.23
N ASN A 52 -10.16 26.68 -5.63
CA ASN A 52 -10.33 26.98 -4.22
C ASN A 52 -10.08 25.73 -3.37
N LEU A 53 -8.90 25.65 -2.75
CA LEU A 53 -8.53 24.54 -1.88
C LEU A 53 -9.15 24.61 -0.48
N ASP A 54 -9.82 25.72 -0.12
CA ASP A 54 -10.55 25.83 1.13
C ASP A 54 -11.89 25.07 1.08
N ASP A 55 -12.41 24.82 -0.12
CA ASP A 55 -13.55 23.92 -0.31
C ASP A 55 -13.12 22.45 -0.20
N LYS A 56 -13.70 21.73 0.77
CA LYS A 56 -13.33 20.33 1.07
C LYS A 56 -13.46 19.42 -0.15
N ALA A 57 -14.53 19.55 -0.94
CA ALA A 57 -14.75 18.68 -2.09
C ALA A 57 -13.72 18.95 -3.18
N SER A 58 -13.45 20.22 -3.47
CA SER A 58 -12.43 20.66 -4.41
C SER A 58 -11.03 20.21 -3.97
N PHE A 59 -10.72 20.30 -2.67
CA PHE A 59 -9.47 19.80 -2.11
C PHE A 59 -9.32 18.28 -2.29
N ILE A 60 -10.35 17.50 -1.95
CA ILE A 60 -10.31 16.03 -2.09
C ILE A 60 -10.11 15.65 -3.55
N GLN A 61 -10.87 16.26 -4.47
CA GLN A 61 -10.76 15.96 -5.90
C GLN A 61 -9.37 16.32 -6.43
N ALA A 62 -8.87 17.52 -6.11
CA ALA A 62 -7.51 17.94 -6.46
C ALA A 62 -6.45 16.98 -5.93
N PHE A 63 -6.59 16.52 -4.68
CA PHE A 63 -5.65 15.57 -4.09
C PHE A 63 -5.66 14.23 -4.82
N LEU A 64 -6.84 13.69 -5.16
CA LEU A 64 -6.97 12.41 -5.85
C LEU A 64 -6.47 12.47 -7.30
N ASP A 65 -6.69 13.58 -7.99
CA ASP A 65 -6.23 13.78 -9.38
C ASP A 65 -4.70 13.92 -9.49
N HIS A 66 -4.05 14.30 -8.38
CA HIS A 66 -2.61 14.56 -8.30
C HIS A 66 -1.89 13.67 -7.26
N GLU A 67 -2.44 12.49 -6.96
CA GLU A 67 -1.75 11.52 -6.10
C GLU A 67 -0.43 11.06 -6.77
N ILE A 68 0.61 10.80 -5.96
CA ILE A 68 1.96 10.45 -6.44
C ILE A 68 1.94 9.20 -7.35
N ASP A 69 1.02 8.29 -7.10
CA ASP A 69 0.87 7.04 -7.86
C ASP A 69 0.01 7.22 -9.14
N GLY A 70 -0.53 8.42 -9.37
CA GLY A 70 -1.46 8.75 -10.44
C GLY A 70 -2.87 8.16 -10.20
N PRO A 71 -3.73 8.20 -11.22
CA PRO A 71 -5.08 7.64 -11.13
C PRO A 71 -5.05 6.15 -10.80
N PHE A 72 -6.01 5.70 -10.00
CA PHE A 72 -6.15 4.29 -9.62
C PHE A 72 -6.29 3.37 -10.86
N ASP A 73 -5.32 2.47 -11.06
CA ASP A 73 -5.34 1.44 -12.11
C ASP A 73 -5.79 0.07 -11.54
N PRO A 74 -6.98 -0.44 -11.91
CA PRO A 74 -7.47 -1.73 -11.42
C PRO A 74 -6.82 -2.94 -12.13
N ALA A 75 -6.14 -2.76 -13.26
CA ALA A 75 -5.71 -3.87 -14.12
C ALA A 75 -4.80 -4.91 -13.43
N PRO A 76 -3.84 -4.52 -12.55
CA PRO A 76 -3.02 -5.50 -11.83
C PRO A 76 -3.85 -6.37 -10.88
N ILE A 77 -4.84 -5.80 -10.19
CA ILE A 77 -5.72 -6.53 -9.28
C ILE A 77 -6.62 -7.47 -10.07
N GLN A 78 -7.20 -7.00 -11.19
CA GLN A 78 -8.03 -7.82 -12.09
C GLN A 78 -7.27 -9.05 -12.57
N LYS A 79 -6.01 -8.87 -12.97
CA LYS A 79 -5.13 -9.97 -13.38
C LYS A 79 -4.92 -10.97 -12.26
N VAL A 80 -4.70 -10.52 -11.02
CA VAL A 80 -4.55 -11.44 -9.88
C VAL A 80 -5.85 -12.20 -9.64
N CYS A 81 -6.99 -11.51 -9.57
CA CYS A 81 -8.30 -12.11 -9.29
C CYS A 81 -8.74 -13.13 -10.36
N ALA A 82 -8.46 -12.87 -11.63
CA ALA A 82 -8.76 -13.78 -12.73
C ALA A 82 -7.97 -15.11 -12.66
N ASN A 83 -6.83 -15.12 -11.97
CA ASN A 83 -5.98 -16.29 -11.79
C ASN A 83 -6.29 -17.09 -10.51
N LYS A 84 -7.39 -16.77 -9.80
CA LYS A 84 -7.79 -17.45 -8.57
C LYS A 84 -8.92 -18.43 -8.80
N LYS A 85 -8.90 -19.52 -8.03
CA LYS A 85 -10.06 -20.39 -7.86
C LYS A 85 -10.88 -19.84 -6.69
N TRP A 86 -12.05 -19.30 -6.99
CA TRP A 86 -12.94 -18.72 -6.00
C TRP A 86 -13.70 -19.81 -5.24
N ASN A 87 -13.86 -19.61 -3.92
CA ASN A 87 -14.58 -20.49 -3.01
C ASN A 87 -15.60 -19.69 -2.21
N ASP A 88 -16.87 -19.84 -2.56
CA ASP A 88 -17.98 -19.13 -1.92
C ASP A 88 -18.22 -19.55 -0.46
N ASN A 89 -17.60 -20.65 0.00
CA ASN A 89 -17.65 -21.11 1.38
C ASN A 89 -16.45 -20.65 2.23
N LEU A 90 -15.55 -19.84 1.67
CA LEU A 90 -14.40 -19.29 2.38
C LEU A 90 -14.61 -17.79 2.60
N THR A 91 -14.74 -17.39 3.86
CA THR A 91 -14.82 -15.98 4.25
C THR A 91 -13.60 -15.61 5.09
N ILE A 92 -12.89 -14.56 4.67
CA ILE A 92 -11.75 -14.02 5.39
C ILE A 92 -12.23 -12.85 6.25
N VAL A 93 -12.10 -13.05 7.57
CA VAL A 93 -12.38 -12.03 8.58
C VAL A 93 -11.05 -11.57 9.17
N CYS A 94 -10.76 -10.30 9.03
CA CYS A 94 -9.55 -9.68 9.56
C CYS A 94 -9.81 -9.23 10.99
N GLY A 95 -8.80 -9.32 11.87
CA GLY A 95 -8.85 -8.61 13.15
C GLY A 95 -8.98 -7.10 12.92
N ALA A 96 -9.72 -6.41 13.78
CA ALA A 96 -9.91 -4.98 13.70
C ALA A 96 -8.53 -4.25 13.77
N PRO A 97 -8.08 -3.58 12.70
CA PRO A 97 -6.80 -2.89 12.70
C PRO A 97 -6.77 -1.75 13.72
N GLN A 98 -5.64 -1.61 14.43
CA GLN A 98 -5.41 -0.53 15.41
C GLN A 98 -4.36 0.50 14.95
N GLY A 99 -4.35 1.65 15.63
CA GLY A 99 -3.33 2.70 15.47
C GLY A 99 -3.77 3.86 14.57
N GLY A 100 -2.80 4.50 13.90
CA GLY A 100 -3.08 5.62 13.00
C GLY A 100 -3.54 5.17 11.61
N ILE A 101 -4.12 6.09 10.84
CA ILE A 101 -4.69 5.83 9.50
C ILE A 101 -3.74 5.08 8.56
N GLY A 102 -2.43 5.37 8.59
CA GLY A 102 -1.43 4.68 7.79
C GLY A 102 -1.27 3.20 8.15
N ASN A 103 -1.24 2.87 9.44
CA ASN A 103 -1.16 1.48 9.89
C ASN A 103 -2.45 0.73 9.59
N VAL A 104 -3.60 1.37 9.87
CA VAL A 104 -4.91 0.81 9.57
C VAL A 104 -5.03 0.48 8.08
N ARG A 105 -4.66 1.43 7.20
CA ARG A 105 -4.61 1.24 5.74
C ARG A 105 -3.77 0.03 5.36
N ASN A 106 -2.55 -0.05 5.89
CA ASN A 106 -1.64 -1.16 5.59
C ASN A 106 -2.23 -2.51 6.00
N VAL A 107 -2.81 -2.62 7.19
CA VAL A 107 -3.37 -3.86 7.73
C VAL A 107 -4.58 -4.33 6.93
N PHE A 108 -5.57 -3.46 6.68
CA PHE A 108 -6.78 -3.90 5.97
C PHE A 108 -6.49 -4.22 4.49
N LEU A 109 -5.63 -3.43 3.81
CA LEU A 109 -5.24 -3.73 2.41
C LEU A 109 -4.43 -5.02 2.30
N THR A 110 -3.58 -5.30 3.28
CA THR A 110 -2.90 -6.59 3.38
C THR A 110 -3.92 -7.73 3.51
N CYS A 111 -4.95 -7.55 4.33
CA CYS A 111 -5.99 -8.56 4.48
C CYS A 111 -6.85 -8.73 3.21
N VAL A 112 -7.18 -7.64 2.51
CA VAL A 112 -7.81 -7.70 1.17
C VAL A 112 -6.95 -8.52 0.22
N ARG A 113 -5.63 -8.30 0.20
CA ARG A 113 -4.71 -9.08 -0.63
C ARG A 113 -4.75 -10.57 -0.25
N TYR A 114 -4.76 -10.90 1.04
CA TYR A 114 -4.88 -12.29 1.48
C TYR A 114 -6.21 -12.93 1.04
N ALA A 115 -7.33 -12.21 1.14
CA ALA A 115 -8.63 -12.70 0.68
C ALA A 115 -8.64 -12.99 -0.81
N ILE A 116 -8.08 -12.08 -1.62
CA ILE A 116 -7.89 -12.29 -3.06
C ILE A 116 -6.99 -13.51 -3.33
N GLU A 117 -5.83 -13.60 -2.67
CA GLU A 117 -4.89 -14.71 -2.89
C GLU A 117 -5.50 -16.07 -2.53
N ALA A 118 -6.36 -16.11 -1.51
CA ALA A 118 -7.10 -17.30 -1.09
C ALA A 118 -8.33 -17.60 -1.95
N GLY A 119 -8.78 -16.66 -2.79
CA GLY A 119 -10.03 -16.78 -3.55
C GLY A 119 -11.28 -16.81 -2.67
N GLY A 120 -11.26 -16.11 -1.53
CA GLY A 120 -12.35 -16.06 -0.57
C GLY A 120 -13.08 -14.71 -0.54
N ALA A 121 -14.23 -14.68 0.12
CA ALA A 121 -14.94 -13.46 0.43
C ALA A 121 -14.18 -12.62 1.48
N PHE A 122 -14.43 -11.32 1.48
CA PHE A 122 -13.82 -10.36 2.42
C PHE A 122 -14.89 -9.71 3.28
N VAL A 123 -14.65 -9.61 4.59
CA VAL A 123 -15.49 -8.83 5.52
C VAL A 123 -14.81 -7.50 5.79
N VAL A 124 -15.53 -6.40 5.59
CA VAL A 124 -15.05 -5.05 5.93
C VAL A 124 -14.81 -4.97 7.44
N PRO A 125 -13.59 -4.64 7.90
CA PRO A 125 -13.32 -4.63 9.33
C PRO A 125 -13.80 -3.32 9.97
N GLU A 126 -14.20 -3.41 11.24
CA GLU A 126 -14.18 -2.27 12.15
C GLU A 126 -12.75 -1.86 12.50
N ILE A 127 -12.56 -0.68 13.06
CA ILE A 127 -11.24 -0.11 13.36
C ILE A 127 -11.12 0.12 14.86
N VAL A 128 -10.00 -0.27 15.47
CA VAL A 128 -9.69 0.08 16.86
C VAL A 128 -9.07 1.48 16.89
N VAL A 129 -9.74 2.41 17.58
CA VAL A 129 -9.24 3.78 17.72
C VAL A 129 -8.14 3.89 18.78
N ARG A 130 -7.28 4.89 18.61
CA ARG A 130 -6.32 5.33 19.64
C ARG A 130 -7.08 5.98 20.80
N ASP A 131 -6.45 6.00 21.96
CA ASP A 131 -6.95 6.78 23.10
C ASP A 131 -7.02 8.28 22.72
N ALA A 132 -8.13 8.93 23.09
CA ALA A 132 -8.40 10.32 22.71
C ALA A 132 -7.52 11.33 23.48
N ASP A 133 -7.09 10.96 24.69
CA ASP A 133 -6.32 11.82 25.59
C ASP A 133 -4.83 11.50 25.53
N ASP A 134 -4.47 10.25 25.22
CA ASP A 134 -3.09 9.79 25.10
C ASP A 134 -2.85 9.00 23.82
N LEU A 135 -2.52 9.72 22.74
CA LEU A 135 -2.25 9.11 21.43
C LEU A 135 -1.15 8.03 21.49
N SER A 136 -0.23 8.03 22.46
CA SER A 136 0.79 6.98 22.57
C SER A 136 0.18 5.59 22.82
N LYS A 137 -1.03 5.53 23.37
CA LYS A 137 -1.83 4.31 23.49
C LYS A 137 -2.52 4.01 22.16
N LEU A 138 -1.88 3.13 21.40
CA LEU A 138 -2.31 2.76 20.04
C LEU A 138 -3.54 1.85 19.98
N THR A 139 -4.00 1.35 21.13
CA THR A 139 -5.12 0.41 21.23
C THR A 139 -6.05 0.84 22.35
N THR A 140 -7.34 0.66 22.11
CA THR A 140 -8.40 0.79 23.11
C THR A 140 -9.31 -0.43 23.02
N ASN A 141 -10.34 -0.50 23.87
CA ASN A 141 -11.39 -1.53 23.77
C ASN A 141 -12.57 -1.07 22.89
N ASN A 142 -12.44 0.08 22.21
CA ASN A 142 -13.50 0.66 21.42
C ASN A 142 -13.19 0.49 19.94
N THR A 143 -14.20 0.06 19.18
CA THR A 143 -14.16 0.03 17.73
C THR A 143 -15.04 1.13 17.15
N VAL A 144 -14.67 1.57 15.95
CA VAL A 144 -15.46 2.48 15.11
C VAL A 144 -15.65 1.83 13.75
N PRO A 145 -16.70 2.23 13.00
CA PRO A 145 -16.91 1.67 11.67
C PRO A 145 -15.79 2.08 10.70
N PHE A 146 -15.68 1.36 9.58
CA PHE A 146 -14.67 1.61 8.54
C PHE A 146 -14.69 3.06 8.01
N ASP A 147 -15.88 3.66 7.98
CA ASP A 147 -16.12 5.02 7.51
C ASP A 147 -15.53 6.13 8.40
N TYR A 148 -14.99 5.76 9.56
CA TYR A 148 -14.23 6.68 10.41
C TYR A 148 -12.95 7.20 9.73
N PHE A 149 -12.28 6.36 8.93
CA PHE A 149 -11.05 6.75 8.22
C PHE A 149 -11.18 6.74 6.70
N PHE A 150 -12.06 5.94 6.12
CA PHE A 150 -12.06 5.68 4.69
C PHE A 150 -13.47 5.74 4.10
N ASP A 151 -13.62 6.23 2.88
CA ASP A 151 -14.91 6.16 2.19
C ASP A 151 -15.26 4.70 1.86
N LEU A 152 -16.20 4.12 2.61
CA LEU A 152 -16.66 2.75 2.46
C LEU A 152 -17.29 2.49 1.08
N ALA A 153 -18.06 3.46 0.57
CA ALA A 153 -18.73 3.33 -0.71
C ALA A 153 -17.72 3.31 -1.86
N HIS A 154 -16.76 4.24 -1.83
CA HIS A 154 -15.65 4.27 -2.77
C HIS A 154 -14.82 2.97 -2.70
N PHE A 155 -14.47 2.51 -1.50
CA PHE A 155 -13.71 1.26 -1.33
C PHE A 155 -14.44 0.05 -1.96
N LYS A 156 -15.72 -0.14 -1.65
CA LYS A 156 -16.52 -1.24 -2.22
C LYS A 156 -16.66 -1.13 -3.74
N ALA A 157 -16.89 0.07 -4.27
CA ALA A 157 -17.03 0.30 -5.70
C ALA A 157 -15.71 0.02 -6.46
N SER A 158 -14.59 0.52 -5.94
CA SER A 158 -13.25 0.29 -6.50
C SER A 158 -12.89 -1.19 -6.45
N LEU A 159 -13.18 -1.88 -5.33
CA LEU A 159 -12.89 -3.30 -5.19
C LEU A 159 -13.76 -4.18 -6.10
N LYS A 160 -15.05 -3.85 -6.26
CA LYS A 160 -15.95 -4.53 -7.20
C LYS A 160 -15.49 -4.37 -8.64
N THR A 161 -14.96 -3.20 -9.01
CA THR A 161 -14.41 -2.93 -10.34
C THR A 161 -13.10 -3.69 -10.56
N ALA A 162 -12.25 -3.76 -9.54
CA ALA A 162 -10.94 -4.39 -9.61
C ALA A 162 -10.97 -5.93 -9.47
N CYS A 163 -11.94 -6.47 -8.73
CA CYS A 163 -12.03 -7.90 -8.40
C CYS A 163 -13.50 -8.37 -8.29
N PRO A 164 -14.24 -8.40 -9.41
CA PRO A 164 -15.69 -8.63 -9.40
C PRO A 164 -16.13 -10.01 -8.88
N GLN A 165 -15.23 -10.98 -8.83
CA GLN A 165 -15.49 -12.32 -8.30
C GLN A 165 -15.52 -12.37 -6.76
N MET A 166 -14.93 -11.37 -6.08
CA MET A 166 -14.89 -11.34 -4.63
C MET A 166 -16.20 -10.85 -4.05
N ALA A 167 -16.84 -11.68 -3.21
CA ALA A 167 -17.91 -11.22 -2.35
C ALA A 167 -17.35 -10.33 -1.23
N VAL A 168 -18.02 -9.20 -0.97
CA VAL A 168 -17.68 -8.27 0.10
C VAL A 168 -18.87 -8.16 1.05
N HIS A 169 -18.61 -8.39 2.33
CA HIS A 169 -19.59 -8.31 3.42
C HIS A 169 -19.29 -7.14 4.35
N ASP A 170 -20.32 -6.72 5.08
CA ASP A 170 -20.24 -5.75 6.17
C ASP A 170 -19.95 -6.44 7.51
#